data_AF-A0A6L7W1C7-F1
#
_entry.id   AF-A0A6L7W1C7-F1
#
_cell.length_a   1.000
_cell.length_b   1.000
_cell.length_c   1.000
_cell.angle_alpha   90.00
_cell.angle_beta   90.00
_cell.angle_gamma   90.00
#
_symmetry.space_group_name_H-M   'P 1'
#
loop_
_entity.id
_entity.type
_entity.pdbx_description
1 polymer ?
#
loop_
_entity_poly.entity_id
_entity_poly.type
_entity_poly.pdbx_seq_one_letter_code
_entity_poly.pdbx_strand_id
1 'polypeptide(L)'
;MQFSLVLHGFWFERIDFKNEGDVDIIMPDLAKSGGIMEAKRIAEIADAHYIPIAPHNVSSPLGMMAACHVMATVPNFFVLEFHGRDIPWWADLCGGEEFIKGGWMAVSDKPGIGVELDPTVAKTLLADGDTYFD
;
A
#
# COMPACT_ATOMS: atom_id res chain seq x y z
N MET A 1 -13.06 12.61 22.02
CA MET A 1 -12.23 11.71 21.18
C MET A 1 -12.03 12.42 19.87
N GLN A 2 -10.85 12.99 19.66
CA GLN A 2 -10.51 13.72 18.45
C GLN A 2 -9.73 12.76 17.57
N PHE A 3 -10.35 12.28 16.50
CA PHE A 3 -9.66 11.43 15.53
C PHE A 3 -8.72 12.32 14.71
N SER A 4 -7.42 12.24 14.97
CA SER A 4 -6.39 12.88 14.14
C SER A 4 -5.95 11.89 13.07
N LEU A 5 -6.25 12.26 11.82
CA LEU A 5 -5.95 11.49 10.60
C LEU A 5 -4.89 12.25 9.81
N VAL A 6 -3.68 11.71 9.67
CA VAL A 6 -2.65 12.31 8.80
C VAL A 6 -2.75 11.64 7.44
N LEU A 7 -3.28 12.37 6.45
CA LEU A 7 -3.55 11.85 5.11
C LEU A 7 -2.51 12.24 4.06
N HIS A 8 -1.68 13.27 4.21
CA HIS A 8 -0.87 13.77 3.08
C HIS A 8 0.49 14.34 3.47
N GLY A 9 1.51 13.91 2.69
CA GLY A 9 2.76 14.60 2.36
C GLY A 9 3.74 14.80 3.52
N PHE A 10 5.01 14.43 3.34
CA PHE A 10 6.17 15.29 3.57
C PHE A 10 7.43 14.47 3.29
N TRP A 11 8.21 14.96 2.34
CA TRP A 11 9.51 14.42 1.98
C TRP A 11 10.46 14.58 3.16
N PHE A 12 11.12 13.50 3.59
CA PHE A 12 12.32 13.49 4.45
C PHE A 12 12.27 14.12 5.86
N GLU A 13 11.19 14.79 6.27
CA GLU A 13 11.09 15.33 7.64
C GLU A 13 10.57 14.26 8.60
N ARG A 14 11.36 14.00 9.64
CA ARG A 14 11.16 12.99 10.68
C ARG A 14 9.69 12.86 11.08
N ILE A 15 9.18 11.62 11.10
CA ILE A 15 8.06 11.29 11.97
C ILE A 15 8.53 11.52 13.41
N ASP A 16 8.08 12.63 13.99
CA ASP A 16 8.43 13.05 15.35
C ASP A 16 7.15 13.11 16.16
N PHE A 17 6.86 12.01 16.87
CA PHE A 17 5.79 11.96 17.86
C PHE A 17 6.27 12.71 19.10
N LYS A 18 6.24 14.06 19.03
CA LYS A 18 6.72 14.92 20.11
C LYS A 18 5.89 14.78 21.37
N ASN A 19 4.62 14.39 21.24
CA ASN A 19 3.71 14.15 22.37
C ASN A 19 2.98 12.81 22.21
N GLU A 20 2.69 12.15 23.32
CA GLU A 20 1.71 11.06 23.36
C GLU A 20 0.33 11.59 22.90
N GLY A 21 -0.31 10.91 21.94
CA GLY A 21 -1.68 11.21 21.50
C GLY A 21 -1.84 12.09 20.27
N ASP A 22 -0.79 12.34 19.46
CA ASP A 22 -0.93 13.13 18.23
C ASP A 22 -1.75 12.42 17.14
N VAL A 23 -1.69 11.09 17.06
CA VAL A 23 -2.47 10.23 16.14
C VAL A 23 -2.79 8.89 16.80
N ASP A 24 -3.97 8.35 16.50
CA ASP A 24 -4.39 7.02 16.98
C ASP A 24 -3.96 5.90 16.01
N ILE A 25 -3.85 6.21 14.71
CA ILE A 25 -3.50 5.26 13.64
C ILE A 25 -2.69 6.01 12.58
N ILE A 26 -1.59 5.41 12.11
CA ILE A 26 -0.80 5.97 11.00
C ILE A 26 -1.18 5.26 9.71
N MET A 27 -1.31 6.02 8.63
CA MET A 27 -1.76 5.51 7.34
C MET A 27 -0.81 5.94 6.22
N PRO A 28 0.46 5.48 6.21
CA PRO A 28 1.36 5.89 5.15
C PRO A 28 0.93 5.22 3.84
N ASP A 29 1.11 5.93 2.74
CA ASP A 29 0.96 5.37 1.40
C ASP A 29 2.32 4.89 0.91
N LEU A 30 2.49 3.60 0.66
CA LEU A 30 3.78 3.03 0.29
C LEU A 30 4.33 3.61 -1.02
N ALA A 31 3.46 3.93 -1.97
CA ALA A 31 3.85 4.48 -3.27
C ALA A 31 4.19 5.98 -3.18
N LYS A 32 3.80 6.67 -2.10
CA LYS A 32 4.03 8.12 -1.92
C LYS A 32 4.98 8.49 -0.79
N SER A 33 5.10 7.64 0.23
CA SER A 33 5.83 7.95 1.47
C SER A 33 7.33 7.60 1.38
N GLY A 34 7.82 7.20 0.20
CA GLY A 34 9.23 6.85 -0.01
C GLY A 34 9.49 5.37 -0.34
N GLY A 35 8.45 4.58 -0.62
CA GLY A 35 8.57 3.19 -1.04
C GLY A 35 8.40 2.17 0.10
N ILE A 36 8.54 0.89 -0.25
CA ILE A 36 8.28 -0.25 0.65
C ILE A 36 9.19 -0.24 1.91
N MET A 37 10.44 0.19 1.76
CA MET A 37 11.40 0.25 2.87
C MET A 37 11.06 1.38 3.83
N GLU A 38 10.71 2.56 3.30
CA GLU A 38 10.37 3.70 4.17
C GLU A 38 9.07 3.42 4.91
N ALA A 39 8.06 2.83 4.27
CA ALA A 39 6.83 2.44 4.98
C ALA A 39 7.08 1.41 6.10
N LYS A 40 8.01 0.46 5.89
CA LYS A 40 8.43 -0.46 6.95
C LYS A 40 9.05 0.28 8.13
N ARG A 41 9.95 1.23 7.85
CA ARG A 41 10.58 2.09 8.87
C ARG A 41 9.55 2.93 9.64
N ILE A 42 8.58 3.50 8.93
CA ILE A 42 7.46 4.24 9.54
C ILE A 42 6.70 3.33 10.50
N ALA A 43 6.41 2.08 10.08
CA ALA A 43 5.72 1.11 10.92
C ALA A 43 6.51 0.75 12.19
N GLU A 44 7.83 0.61 12.09
CA GLU A 44 8.71 0.33 13.24
C GLU A 44 8.76 1.50 14.23
N ILE A 45 8.80 2.75 13.74
CA ILE A 45 8.71 3.94 14.59
C ILE A 45 7.34 3.98 15.28
N ALA A 46 6.26 3.70 14.54
CA ALA A 46 4.90 3.63 15.09
C ALA A 46 4.77 2.57 16.20
N ASP A 47 5.34 1.39 15.98
CA ASP A 47 5.33 0.27 16.91
C ASP A 47 6.02 0.63 18.23
N ALA A 48 7.11 1.40 18.17
CA ALA A 48 7.79 1.91 19.37
C ALA A 48 6.91 2.84 20.24
N HIS A 49 5.85 3.41 19.65
CA HIS A 49 4.85 4.23 20.34
C HIS A 49 3.51 3.50 20.55
N TYR A 50 3.44 2.20 20.28
CA TYR A 50 2.21 1.38 20.34
C TYR A 50 1.09 1.88 19.43
N ILE A 51 1.44 2.56 18.33
CA ILE A 51 0.49 3.07 17.36
C ILE A 51 0.33 2.05 16.23
N PRO A 52 -0.89 1.57 15.94
CA PRO A 52 -1.13 0.68 14.81
C PRO A 52 -0.95 1.40 13.47
N ILE A 53 -0.63 0.62 12.44
CA ILE A 53 -0.52 1.10 11.06
C ILE A 53 -1.65 0.53 10.20
N ALA A 54 -2.30 1.41 9.44
CA ALA A 54 -3.34 1.06 8.46
C ALA A 54 -3.05 1.78 7.14
N PRO A 55 -2.18 1.24 6.26
CA PRO A 55 -1.71 1.96 5.09
C PRO A 55 -2.84 2.41 4.17
N HIS A 56 -2.76 3.67 3.74
CA HIS A 56 -3.53 4.17 2.61
C HIS A 56 -3.02 3.49 1.32
N ASN A 57 -3.93 3.04 0.47
CA ASN A 57 -3.58 2.30 -0.73
C ASN A 57 -4.60 2.50 -1.85
N VAL A 58 -4.19 3.31 -2.84
CA VAL A 58 -4.93 3.57 -4.08
C VAL A 58 -4.05 3.12 -5.26
N SER A 59 -3.49 1.93 -5.16
CA SER A 59 -2.60 1.34 -6.16
C SER A 59 -3.30 0.30 -7.03
N SER A 60 -2.65 -0.05 -8.14
CA SER A 60 -2.97 -1.25 -8.91
C SER A 60 -2.59 -2.54 -8.13
N PRO A 61 -2.86 -3.75 -8.65
CA PRO A 61 -2.51 -4.99 -7.95
C PRO A 61 -1.01 -5.11 -7.64
N LEU A 62 -0.15 -4.50 -8.46
CA LEU A 62 1.30 -4.45 -8.23
C LEU A 62 1.63 -3.78 -6.89
N GLY A 63 1.12 -2.55 -6.68
CA GLY A 63 1.36 -1.80 -5.45
C GLY A 63 0.65 -2.43 -4.25
N MET A 64 -0.53 -3.02 -4.47
CA MET A 64 -1.27 -3.71 -3.42
C MET A 64 -0.55 -4.98 -2.94
N MET A 65 0.01 -5.79 -3.84
CA MET A 65 0.80 -6.96 -3.46
C MET A 65 2.12 -6.57 -2.79
N ALA A 66 2.78 -5.51 -3.27
CA ALA A 66 3.93 -4.94 -2.58
C ALA A 66 3.58 -4.52 -1.13
N ALA A 67 2.45 -3.85 -0.93
CA ALA A 67 1.96 -3.49 0.40
C ALA A 67 1.62 -4.70 1.26
N CYS A 68 1.00 -5.73 0.68
CA CYS A 68 0.71 -7.00 1.35
C CYS A 68 2.00 -7.66 1.87
N HIS A 69 3.04 -7.74 1.05
CA HIS A 69 4.35 -8.26 1.47
C HIS A 69 4.96 -7.47 2.64
N VAL A 70 4.95 -6.14 2.59
CA VAL A 70 5.52 -5.33 3.68
C VAL A 70 4.71 -5.52 4.96
N MET A 71 3.39 -5.39 4.88
CA MET A 71 2.50 -5.46 6.05
C MET A 71 2.49 -6.85 6.70
N ALA A 72 2.73 -7.92 5.94
CA ALA A 72 2.90 -9.26 6.50
C ALA A 72 4.11 -9.39 7.45
N THR A 73 5.08 -8.46 7.37
CA THR A 73 6.25 -8.45 8.26
C THR A 73 6.08 -7.52 9.47
N VAL A 74 4.99 -6.75 9.54
CA VAL A 74 4.81 -5.64 10.46
C VAL A 74 3.88 -6.06 11.61
N PRO A 75 4.35 -6.07 12.88
CA PRO A 75 3.58 -6.60 14.00
C PRO A 75 2.38 -5.73 14.40
N ASN A 76 2.46 -4.41 14.21
CA ASN A 76 1.41 -3.44 14.50
C ASN A 76 0.48 -3.16 13.30
N PHE A 77 0.48 -4.03 12.28
CA PHE A 77 -0.41 -3.91 11.13
C PHE A 77 -1.87 -4.16 11.53
N PHE A 78 -2.75 -3.23 11.15
CA PHE A 78 -4.19 -3.30 11.44
C PHE A 78 -5.03 -3.71 10.23
N VAL A 79 -4.99 -2.94 9.15
CA VAL A 79 -5.75 -3.18 7.92
C VAL A 79 -5.09 -2.49 6.73
N LEU A 80 -5.22 -3.06 5.53
CA LEU A 80 -4.75 -2.47 4.29
C LEU A 80 -5.95 -2.03 3.46
N GLU A 81 -5.93 -0.78 2.99
CA GLU A 81 -6.99 -0.26 2.11
C GLU A 81 -7.05 -1.01 0.76
N PHE A 82 -8.27 -1.22 0.28
CA PHE A 82 -8.54 -1.68 -1.08
C PHE A 82 -9.51 -0.73 -1.79
N HIS A 83 -8.95 0.20 -2.57
CA HIS A 83 -9.74 1.16 -3.35
C HIS A 83 -10.13 0.61 -4.75
N GLY A 84 -9.57 -0.51 -5.20
CA GLY A 84 -9.76 -1.06 -6.55
C GLY A 84 -11.04 -1.88 -6.78
N ARG A 85 -11.92 -2.01 -5.78
CA ARG A 85 -13.06 -2.94 -5.80
C ARG A 85 -13.98 -2.78 -7.02
N ASP A 86 -14.28 -1.55 -7.38
CA ASP A 86 -15.26 -1.22 -8.42
C ASP A 86 -14.60 -0.93 -9.78
N ILE A 87 -13.32 -1.28 -9.94
CA ILE A 87 -12.55 -1.07 -11.17
C ILE A 87 -12.48 -2.41 -11.94
N PRO A 88 -13.23 -2.58 -13.05
CA PRO A 88 -13.36 -3.89 -13.70
C PRO A 88 -12.05 -4.50 -14.18
N TRP A 89 -11.12 -3.67 -14.66
CA TRP A 89 -9.83 -4.10 -15.20
C TRP A 89 -8.74 -4.29 -14.13
N TRP A 90 -9.03 -3.99 -12.86
CA TRP A 90 -7.98 -3.91 -11.83
C TRP A 90 -7.23 -5.23 -11.68
N ALA A 91 -7.95 -6.35 -11.53
CA ALA A 91 -7.34 -7.67 -11.40
C ALA A 91 -6.67 -8.14 -12.71
N ASP A 92 -7.24 -7.78 -13.86
CA ASP A 92 -6.74 -8.17 -15.18
C ASP A 92 -5.31 -7.65 -15.42
N LEU A 93 -4.94 -6.53 -14.79
CA LEU A 93 -3.59 -5.97 -14.89
C LEU A 93 -2.49 -6.92 -14.38
N CYS A 94 -2.86 -7.92 -13.57
CA CYS A 94 -1.96 -8.97 -13.08
C CYS A 94 -2.54 -10.38 -13.27
N GLY A 95 -3.22 -10.63 -14.40
CA GLY A 95 -3.65 -11.98 -14.79
C GLY A 95 -5.04 -12.39 -14.32
N GLY A 96 -5.84 -11.47 -13.79
CA GLY A 96 -7.28 -11.68 -13.52
C GLY A 96 -7.59 -12.58 -12.33
N GLU A 97 -6.59 -12.90 -11.48
CA GLU A 97 -6.80 -13.72 -10.29
C GLU A 97 -7.63 -12.98 -9.23
N GLU A 98 -8.42 -13.72 -8.46
CA GLU A 98 -9.14 -13.16 -7.30
C GLU A 98 -8.14 -12.89 -6.15
N PHE A 99 -7.65 -11.66 -6.09
CA PHE A 99 -6.68 -11.18 -5.08
C PHE A 99 -7.23 -11.19 -3.65
N ILE A 100 -8.53 -10.92 -3.49
CA ILE A 100 -9.16 -10.72 -2.18
C ILE A 100 -10.29 -11.72 -2.00
N LYS A 101 -10.17 -12.60 -1.00
CA LYS A 101 -11.13 -13.65 -0.67
C LYS A 101 -11.62 -13.46 0.75
N GLY A 102 -12.92 -13.22 0.92
CA GLY A 102 -13.52 -13.03 2.24
C GLY A 102 -12.94 -11.84 3.02
N GLY A 103 -12.47 -10.80 2.33
CA GLY A 103 -11.83 -9.63 2.96
C GLY A 103 -10.33 -9.79 3.24
N TRP A 104 -9.72 -10.91 2.85
CA TRP A 104 -8.31 -11.20 3.07
C TRP A 104 -7.57 -11.32 1.74
N MET A 105 -6.33 -10.86 1.73
CA MET A 105 -5.40 -11.04 0.63
C MET A 105 -4.25 -11.93 1.09
N ALA A 106 -3.97 -12.99 0.33
CA ALA A 106 -2.84 -13.86 0.60
C ALA A 106 -1.54 -13.23 0.11
N VAL A 107 -0.48 -13.37 0.90
CA VAL A 107 0.88 -13.03 0.47
C VAL A 107 1.33 -14.08 -0.55
N SER A 108 1.90 -13.64 -1.67
CA SER A 108 2.39 -14.56 -2.71
C SER A 108 3.68 -15.26 -2.26
N ASP A 109 3.81 -16.55 -2.55
CA ASP A 109 5.06 -17.32 -2.34
C ASP A 109 6.02 -17.24 -3.55
N LYS A 110 5.60 -16.58 -4.64
CA LYS A 110 6.44 -16.38 -5.83
C LYS A 110 7.52 -15.33 -5.55
N PRO A 111 8.70 -15.40 -6.21
CA PRO A 111 9.77 -14.41 -6.03
C PRO A 111 9.33 -12.95 -6.31
N GLY A 112 10.00 -12.00 -5.67
CA GLY A 112 9.72 -10.56 -5.84
C GLY A 112 8.44 -10.15 -5.12
N ILE A 113 7.61 -9.34 -5.79
CA ILE A 113 6.25 -9.01 -5.32
C ILE A 113 5.24 -10.10 -5.70
N GLY A 114 5.67 -11.18 -6.37
CA GLY A 114 4.85 -12.35 -6.64
C GLY A 114 3.67 -12.17 -7.60
N VAL A 115 3.63 -11.06 -8.34
CA VAL A 115 2.72 -10.77 -9.45
C VAL A 115 3.51 -10.16 -10.62
N GLU A 116 2.99 -10.33 -11.84
CA GLU A 116 3.56 -9.75 -13.06
C GLU A 116 2.55 -8.83 -13.73
N LEU A 117 3.04 -7.77 -14.38
CA LEU A 117 2.21 -6.86 -15.17
C LEU A 117 1.80 -7.56 -16.48
N ASP A 118 0.50 -7.63 -16.77
CA ASP A 118 0.04 -8.06 -18.09
C ASP A 118 0.23 -6.93 -19.11
N PRO A 119 1.18 -7.06 -20.06
CA PRO A 119 1.45 -6.01 -21.04
C PRO A 119 0.27 -5.80 -22.02
N THR A 120 -0.56 -6.82 -22.24
CA THR A 120 -1.73 -6.73 -23.12
C THR A 120 -2.77 -5.81 -22.52
N VAL A 121 -3.03 -5.96 -21.21
CA VAL A 121 -3.97 -5.11 -20.46
C VAL A 121 -3.36 -3.73 -20.22
N ALA A 122 -2.09 -3.66 -19.82
CA ALA A 122 -1.42 -2.38 -19.55
C ALA A 122 -1.41 -1.45 -20.78
N LYS A 123 -1.20 -2.00 -21.98
CA LYS A 123 -1.23 -1.23 -23.23
C LYS A 123 -2.61 -0.63 -23.56
N THR A 124 -3.71 -1.18 -23.06
CA THR A 124 -5.06 -0.62 -23.28
C THR A 124 -5.43 0.46 -22.26
N LEU A 125 -4.65 0.62 -21.19
CA LEU A 125 -4.90 1.53 -20.08
C LEU A 125 -3.91 2.71 -20.02
N LEU A 126 -3.15 2.94 -21.09
CA LEU A 126 -2.24 4.07 -21.19
C LEU A 126 -3.01 5.39 -21.06
N ALA A 127 -2.43 6.34 -20.33
CA ALA A 127 -2.95 7.70 -20.29
C ALA A 127 -2.77 8.38 -21.65
N ASP A 128 -3.63 9.35 -21.94
CA ASP A 128 -3.58 10.09 -23.20
C ASP A 128 -2.20 10.74 -23.39
N GLY A 129 -1.51 10.35 -24.47
CA GLY A 129 -0.19 10.87 -24.82
C GLY A 129 0.99 10.04 -24.31
N ASP A 130 0.76 8.98 -23.52
CA ASP A 130 1.81 8.08 -23.07
C ASP A 130 2.09 6.97 -24.09
N THR A 131 3.34 6.52 -24.13
CA THR A 131 3.75 5.30 -24.82
C THR A 131 3.98 4.18 -23.81
N TYR A 132 3.88 2.94 -24.28
CA TYR A 132 4.34 1.82 -23.47
C TYR A 132 5.88 1.83 -23.39
N PHE A 133 6.48 0.89 -22.65
CA PHE A 133 7.94 0.78 -22.43
C PHE A 133 8.76 0.38 -23.69
N ASP A 134 8.11 0.52 -24.85
CA ASP A 134 8.50 0.44 -26.27
C ASP A 134 9.81 1.10 -26.71
#